data_AF-A0A814IRZ4-F1
#
_entry.id   AF-A0A814IRZ4-F1
#
_cell.length_a   1.000
_cell.length_b   1.000
_cell.length_c   1.000
_cell.angle_alpha   90.00
_cell.angle_beta   90.00
_cell.angle_gamma   90.00
#
_symmetry.space_group_name_H-M   'P 1'
#
loop_
_entity.id
_entity.type
_entity.pdbx_description
1 polymer ?
#
loop_
_entity_poly.entity_id
_entity_poly.type
_entity_poly.pdbx_seq_one_letter_code
_entity_poly.pdbx_strand_id
1 'polypeptide(L)'
;MKLFETSFIRFPVLIVGTTDLDRQFHSFGVAVCSNEKSKNFTFVFRALQGGAKKLDLQEINPDVLIADGSDAIHNGFQANFGEKPTIMCWTHMRRKVVKYTESIVNKTDKEDLIEDIEVLQLAQSEQMFTKASNLFIKKWNKKEPKFIEYFQNEWLNSHNGWYEDIKHLTPSTNNGLESNNRVIKDENTFRERLPLSRFKILTLEIVEKWSKSYERGLKQFHDKQTVTLDIWTNSYQWDPLIWFQEPSYVSSLLLEKSILYHLQANNFSQQMRSEGERISSIA
;
A
#
# COMPACT_ATOMS: atom_id res chain seq x y z
N MET A 1 6.91 -8.87 0.07
CA MET A 1 8.30 -9.20 0.48
C MET A 1 9.04 -7.91 0.74
N LYS A 2 9.70 -7.75 1.89
CA LYS A 2 10.41 -6.52 2.26
C LYS A 2 11.67 -6.83 3.03
N LEU A 3 12.59 -5.89 2.96
CA LEU A 3 13.95 -6.00 3.40
C LEU A 3 14.24 -5.34 4.76
N PHE A 4 15.18 -5.92 5.50
CA PHE A 4 16.00 -5.17 6.43
C PHE A 4 17.40 -5.79 6.56
N GLU A 5 18.41 -4.97 6.84
CA GLU A 5 19.80 -5.41 7.02
C GLU A 5 20.05 -5.79 8.49
N THR A 6 20.71 -6.93 8.75
CA THR A 6 20.88 -7.45 10.12
C THR A 6 22.30 -7.79 10.53
N SER A 7 23.32 -7.61 9.66
CA SER A 7 24.67 -8.09 9.96
C SER A 7 25.75 -7.00 9.97
N PHE A 8 26.84 -7.28 10.69
CA PHE A 8 28.08 -6.50 10.65
C PHE A 8 28.64 -6.39 9.21
N ILE A 9 28.36 -7.38 8.37
CA ILE A 9 28.79 -7.52 6.97
C ILE A 9 27.68 -7.05 5.97
N ARG A 10 26.54 -6.54 6.48
CA ARG A 10 25.40 -6.00 5.70
C ARG A 10 24.77 -6.98 4.70
N PHE A 11 24.37 -8.16 5.18
CA PHE A 11 23.54 -9.07 4.37
C PHE A 11 22.07 -8.64 4.40
N PRO A 12 21.43 -8.45 3.23
CA PRO A 12 19.99 -8.22 3.17
C PRO A 12 19.19 -9.45 3.64
N VAL A 13 18.18 -9.20 4.46
CA VAL A 13 17.22 -10.21 4.91
C VAL A 13 15.86 -9.93 4.31
N LEU A 14 15.30 -10.94 3.66
CA LEU A 14 14.02 -10.90 2.98
C LEU A 14 13.00 -11.67 3.80
N ILE A 15 11.93 -11.00 4.21
CA ILE A 15 10.79 -11.65 4.86
C ILE A 15 9.75 -12.05 3.83
N VAL A 16 9.32 -13.30 3.92
CA VAL A 16 8.27 -13.87 3.10
C VAL A 16 7.05 -14.16 3.96
N GLY A 17 5.90 -13.76 3.46
CA GLY A 17 4.61 -13.94 4.09
C GLY A 17 3.49 -13.59 3.12
N THR A 18 2.26 -13.85 3.56
CA THR A 18 1.03 -13.50 2.87
C THR A 18 0.17 -12.59 3.74
N THR A 19 -0.84 -11.97 3.15
CA THR A 19 -1.88 -11.24 3.88
C THR A 19 -3.20 -11.99 3.79
N ASP A 20 -3.98 -11.98 4.86
CA ASP A 20 -5.33 -12.56 4.90
C ASP A 20 -6.41 -11.51 4.57
N LEU A 21 -7.70 -11.89 4.59
CA LEU A 21 -8.78 -10.96 4.25
C LEU A 21 -9.06 -9.90 5.35
N ASP A 22 -8.50 -10.07 6.55
CA ASP A 22 -8.48 -9.07 7.61
C ASP A 22 -7.27 -8.14 7.54
N ARG A 23 -6.55 -8.17 6.41
CA ARG A 23 -5.37 -7.35 6.14
C ARG A 23 -4.22 -7.62 7.13
N GLN A 24 -4.24 -8.77 7.82
CA GLN A 24 -3.17 -9.21 8.73
C GLN A 24 -2.05 -9.87 7.94
N PHE A 25 -0.79 -9.62 8.34
CA PHE A 25 0.37 -10.20 7.68
C PHE A 25 0.87 -11.47 8.39
N HIS A 26 0.97 -12.54 7.63
CA HIS A 26 1.34 -13.89 8.05
C HIS A 26 2.69 -14.26 7.47
N SER A 27 3.75 -14.06 8.25
CA SER A 27 5.10 -14.48 7.86
C SER A 27 5.28 -15.98 8.04
N PHE A 28 5.96 -16.60 7.08
CA PHE A 28 6.26 -18.03 7.10
C PHE A 28 7.66 -18.35 6.56
N GLY A 29 8.44 -17.34 6.15
CA GLY A 29 9.78 -17.57 5.62
C GLY A 29 10.72 -16.38 5.81
N VAL A 30 12.01 -16.70 5.93
CA VAL A 30 13.11 -15.73 5.98
C VAL A 30 14.21 -16.19 5.02
N ALA A 31 14.71 -15.28 4.19
CA ALA A 31 15.85 -15.56 3.32
C ALA A 31 16.97 -14.55 3.56
N VAL A 32 18.17 -15.05 3.83
CA VAL A 32 19.39 -14.24 3.94
C VAL A 32 20.07 -14.23 2.58
N CYS A 33 20.24 -13.05 2.01
CA CYS A 33 20.77 -12.86 0.66
C CYS A 33 22.10 -12.13 0.71
N SER A 34 22.92 -12.31 -0.33
CA SER A 34 24.19 -11.60 -0.50
C SER A 34 24.04 -10.19 -1.07
N ASN A 35 22.90 -9.89 -1.70
CA ASN A 35 22.51 -8.60 -2.28
C ASN A 35 21.03 -8.63 -2.67
N GLU A 36 20.55 -7.51 -3.22
CA GLU A 36 19.16 -7.27 -3.61
C GLU A 36 19.01 -7.24 -5.13
N LYS A 37 19.65 -8.19 -5.82
CA LYS A 37 19.56 -8.29 -7.28
C LYS A 37 18.43 -9.24 -7.68
N SER A 38 17.99 -9.15 -8.93
CA SER A 38 16.90 -9.98 -9.46
C SER A 38 17.11 -11.47 -9.21
N LYS A 39 18.35 -11.95 -9.29
CA LYS A 39 18.71 -13.35 -8.98
C LYS A 39 18.33 -13.80 -7.55
N ASN A 40 18.40 -12.90 -6.58
CA ASN A 40 18.05 -13.19 -5.18
C ASN A 40 16.54 -13.29 -5.01
N PHE A 41 15.78 -12.40 -5.65
CA PHE A 41 14.33 -12.48 -5.69
C PHE A 41 13.86 -13.75 -6.42
N THR A 42 14.45 -14.06 -7.59
CA THR A 42 14.21 -15.31 -8.33
C THR A 42 14.47 -16.53 -7.44
N PHE A 43 15.58 -16.55 -6.71
CA PHE A 43 15.88 -17.63 -5.77
C PHE A 43 14.77 -17.81 -4.73
N VAL A 44 14.32 -16.72 -4.10
CA VAL A 44 13.24 -16.76 -3.10
C VAL A 44 11.94 -17.27 -3.72
N PHE A 45 11.53 -16.76 -4.88
CA PHE A 45 10.31 -17.22 -5.55
C PHE A 45 10.37 -18.70 -5.96
N ARG A 46 11.53 -19.18 -6.46
CA ARG A 46 11.73 -20.62 -6.74
C ARG A 46 11.67 -21.46 -5.48
N ALA A 47 12.25 -20.99 -4.38
CA ALA A 47 12.21 -21.69 -3.10
C ALA A 47 10.77 -21.83 -2.59
N LEU A 48 9.92 -20.82 -2.81
CA LEU A 48 8.49 -20.88 -2.47
C LEU A 48 7.74 -21.90 -3.31
N GLN A 49 7.89 -21.86 -4.63
CA GLN A 49 7.28 -22.85 -5.53
C GLN A 49 7.72 -24.28 -5.17
N GLY A 50 9.02 -24.46 -4.92
CA GLY A 50 9.59 -25.75 -4.50
C GLY A 50 9.09 -26.20 -3.12
N GLY A 51 8.91 -25.28 -2.19
CA GLY A 51 8.34 -25.55 -0.86
C GLY A 51 6.88 -26.00 -0.94
N ALA A 52 6.05 -25.26 -1.68
CA ALA A 52 4.65 -25.63 -1.92
C ALA A 52 4.53 -27.02 -2.55
N LYS A 53 5.32 -27.29 -3.60
CA LYS A 53 5.36 -28.61 -4.25
C LYS A 53 5.78 -29.75 -3.32
N LYS A 54 6.76 -29.52 -2.44
CA LYS A 54 7.21 -30.54 -1.47
C LYS A 54 6.16 -30.89 -0.41
N LEU A 55 5.27 -29.94 -0.13
CA LEU A 55 4.18 -30.09 0.83
C LEU A 55 2.86 -30.54 0.16
N ASP A 56 2.90 -30.86 -1.14
CA ASP A 56 1.71 -31.19 -1.94
C ASP A 56 0.62 -30.11 -1.87
N LEU A 57 1.04 -28.85 -1.79
CA LEU A 57 0.15 -27.69 -1.80
C LEU A 57 -0.09 -27.22 -3.23
N GLN A 58 -1.19 -26.48 -3.41
CA GLN A 58 -1.47 -25.79 -4.66
C GLN A 58 -0.29 -24.92 -5.11
N GLU A 59 -0.03 -24.93 -6.41
CA GLU A 59 1.02 -24.11 -7.00
C GLU A 59 0.80 -22.63 -6.69
N ILE A 60 1.85 -21.98 -6.17
CA ILE A 60 1.84 -20.55 -5.91
C ILE A 60 1.92 -19.81 -7.25
N ASN A 61 0.82 -19.17 -7.63
CA ASN A 61 0.71 -18.41 -8.88
C ASN A 61 0.02 -17.04 -8.66
N PRO A 62 0.69 -16.07 -8.02
CA PRO A 62 0.09 -14.78 -7.65
C PRO A 62 -0.29 -13.96 -8.88
N ASP A 63 -1.46 -13.33 -8.89
CA ASP A 63 -1.94 -12.50 -10.01
C ASP A 63 -1.16 -11.19 -10.17
N VAL A 64 -0.66 -10.65 -9.07
CA VAL A 64 -0.07 -9.31 -9.00
C VAL A 64 1.03 -9.25 -7.96
N LEU A 65 2.03 -8.39 -8.21
CA LEU A 65 3.06 -8.05 -7.23
C LEU A 65 2.80 -6.64 -6.69
N ILE A 66 2.74 -6.48 -5.37
CA ILE A 66 2.81 -5.16 -4.73
C ILE A 66 4.22 -4.93 -4.19
N ALA A 67 4.89 -3.89 -4.68
CA ALA A 67 6.28 -3.60 -4.36
C ALA A 67 6.54 -2.09 -4.25
N ASP A 68 7.76 -1.73 -3.84
CA ASP A 68 8.25 -0.35 -3.71
C ASP A 68 8.74 0.27 -5.03
N GLY A 69 8.53 -0.44 -6.15
CA GLY A 69 9.04 -0.05 -7.47
C GLY A 69 10.48 -0.47 -7.74
N SER A 70 11.04 -1.42 -6.99
CA SER A 70 12.37 -1.97 -7.29
C SER A 70 12.36 -2.87 -8.54
N ASP A 71 13.19 -2.54 -9.53
CA ASP A 71 13.38 -3.36 -10.74
C ASP A 71 13.85 -4.77 -10.39
N ALA A 72 14.61 -4.94 -9.30
CA ALA A 72 15.14 -6.24 -8.92
C ALA A 72 14.04 -7.22 -8.52
N ILE A 73 13.08 -6.79 -7.68
CA ILE A 73 11.95 -7.65 -7.30
C ILE A 73 10.99 -7.85 -8.47
N HIS A 74 10.76 -6.81 -9.28
CA HIS A 74 9.95 -6.91 -10.48
C HIS A 74 10.52 -7.96 -11.44
N ASN A 75 11.77 -7.82 -11.86
CA ASN A 75 12.42 -8.76 -12.77
C ASN A 75 12.48 -10.18 -12.20
N GLY A 76 12.74 -10.31 -10.89
CA GLY A 76 12.73 -11.61 -10.22
C GLY A 76 11.34 -12.26 -10.24
N PHE A 77 10.27 -11.46 -10.10
CA PHE A 77 8.88 -11.91 -10.14
C PHE A 77 8.46 -12.33 -11.56
N GLN A 78 8.74 -11.49 -12.57
CA GLN A 78 8.44 -11.80 -13.98
C GLN A 78 9.12 -13.10 -14.43
N ALA A 79 10.39 -13.31 -14.03
CA ALA A 79 11.14 -14.51 -14.37
C ALA A 79 10.58 -15.82 -13.76
N ASN A 80 9.70 -15.72 -12.76
CA ASN A 80 9.16 -16.86 -12.03
C ASN A 80 7.69 -17.13 -12.29
N PHE A 81 6.92 -16.06 -12.52
CA PHE A 81 5.46 -16.13 -12.64
C PHE A 81 4.95 -15.62 -14.00
N GLY A 82 5.85 -15.28 -14.92
CA GLY A 82 5.50 -14.72 -16.23
C GLY A 82 5.12 -13.25 -16.16
N GLU A 83 4.72 -12.70 -17.31
CA GLU A 83 4.34 -11.28 -17.45
C GLU A 83 3.08 -10.95 -16.64
N LYS A 84 3.26 -10.23 -15.54
CA LYS A 84 2.17 -9.90 -14.60
C LYS A 84 2.27 -8.48 -14.05
N PRO A 85 1.13 -7.84 -13.71
CA PRO A 85 1.12 -6.48 -13.19
C PRO A 85 1.97 -6.34 -11.92
N THR A 86 2.66 -5.22 -11.81
CA THR A 86 3.34 -4.79 -10.59
C THR A 86 2.75 -3.47 -10.14
N ILE A 87 2.16 -3.49 -8.95
CA ILE A 87 1.53 -2.35 -8.32
C ILE A 87 2.53 -1.65 -7.42
N MET A 88 2.57 -0.32 -7.56
CA MET A 88 3.29 0.56 -6.64
C MET A 88 2.58 0.60 -5.28
N CYS A 89 3.30 0.26 -4.23
CA CYS A 89 2.79 0.34 -2.86
C CYS A 89 2.52 1.80 -2.45
N TRP A 90 1.30 2.06 -1.97
CA TRP A 90 0.84 3.38 -1.54
C TRP A 90 1.80 4.05 -0.55
N THR A 91 2.24 3.33 0.49
CA THR A 91 3.13 3.88 1.52
C THR A 91 4.45 4.40 0.93
N HIS A 92 5.01 3.71 -0.07
CA HIS A 92 6.25 4.14 -0.73
C HIS A 92 6.02 5.29 -1.70
N MET A 93 4.92 5.24 -2.46
CA MET A 93 4.50 6.36 -3.30
C MET A 93 4.33 7.63 -2.46
N ARG A 94 3.50 7.57 -1.40
CA ARG A 94 3.21 8.72 -0.51
C ARG A 94 4.49 9.30 0.07
N ARG A 95 5.42 8.47 0.55
CA ARG A 95 6.74 8.92 1.06
C ARG A 95 7.52 9.69 -0.02
N LYS A 96 7.56 9.19 -1.27
CA LYS A 96 8.25 9.85 -2.38
C LYS A 96 7.56 11.17 -2.75
N VAL A 97 6.23 11.21 -2.81
CA VAL A 97 5.46 12.42 -3.07
C VAL A 97 5.68 13.48 -1.99
N VAL A 98 5.51 13.13 -0.71
CA VAL A 98 5.73 14.06 0.42
C VAL A 98 7.14 14.65 0.39
N LYS A 99 8.16 13.81 0.16
CA LYS A 99 9.55 14.30 0.03
C LYS A 99 9.72 15.24 -1.15
N TYR A 100 9.03 15.01 -2.27
CA TYR A 100 9.09 15.88 -3.43
C TYR A 100 8.37 17.21 -3.17
N THR A 101 7.18 17.17 -2.53
CA THR A 101 6.42 18.38 -2.18
C THR A 101 7.18 19.27 -1.21
N GLU A 102 8.00 18.71 -0.31
CA GLU A 102 8.89 19.48 0.57
C GLU A 102 9.74 20.50 -0.20
N SER A 103 10.20 20.12 -1.40
CA SER A 103 11.14 20.89 -2.22
C SER A 103 10.50 21.84 -3.22
N ILE A 104 9.30 21.53 -3.74
CA ILE A 104 8.76 22.20 -4.93
C ILE A 104 7.42 22.92 -4.70
N VAL A 105 6.64 22.51 -3.69
CA VAL A 105 5.31 23.04 -3.41
C VAL A 105 5.39 24.14 -2.36
N ASN A 106 4.55 25.18 -2.48
CA ASN A 106 4.45 26.24 -1.49
C ASN A 106 3.98 25.71 -0.14
N LYS A 107 4.55 26.22 0.96
CA LYS A 107 4.24 25.72 2.31
C LYS A 107 2.75 25.79 2.66
N THR A 108 2.04 26.81 2.17
CA THR A 108 0.60 27.01 2.40
C THR A 108 -0.27 25.95 1.74
N ASP A 109 0.24 25.32 0.69
CA ASP A 109 -0.53 24.47 -0.21
C ASP A 109 -0.25 22.98 0.04
N LYS A 110 0.80 22.67 0.82
CA LYS A 110 1.28 21.29 1.05
C LYS A 110 0.26 20.40 1.74
N GLU A 111 -0.38 20.86 2.81
CA GLU A 111 -1.34 20.04 3.57
C GLU A 111 -2.54 19.68 2.69
N ASP A 112 -3.22 20.68 2.12
CA ASP A 112 -4.35 20.50 1.21
C ASP A 112 -4.01 19.59 0.01
N LEU A 113 -2.81 19.76 -0.57
CA LEU A 113 -2.38 18.96 -1.72
C LEU A 113 -2.16 17.50 -1.33
N ILE A 114 -1.55 17.24 -0.17
CA ILE A 114 -1.37 15.86 0.31
C ILE A 114 -2.71 15.24 0.67
N GLU A 115 -3.61 15.98 1.33
CA GLU A 115 -4.96 15.51 1.66
C GLU A 115 -5.73 15.09 0.39
N ASP A 116 -5.72 15.92 -0.66
CA ASP A 116 -6.34 15.56 -1.94
C ASP A 116 -5.73 14.28 -2.56
N ILE A 117 -4.42 14.04 -2.41
CA ILE A 117 -3.75 12.82 -2.90
C ILE A 117 -4.19 11.60 -2.06
N GLU A 118 -4.37 11.77 -0.74
CA GLU A 118 -4.94 10.74 0.13
C GLU A 118 -6.38 10.41 -0.29
N VAL A 119 -7.16 11.42 -0.69
CA VAL A 119 -8.51 11.23 -1.24
C VAL A 119 -8.49 10.52 -2.59
N LEU A 120 -7.53 10.80 -3.47
CA LEU A 120 -7.35 10.05 -4.73
C LEU A 120 -7.08 8.57 -4.49
N GLN A 121 -6.31 8.23 -3.45
CA GLN A 121 -5.96 6.86 -3.11
C GLN A 121 -7.17 5.99 -2.77
N LEU A 122 -8.22 6.62 -2.26
CA LEU A 122 -9.47 5.97 -1.88
C LEU A 122 -10.36 5.62 -3.08
N ALA A 123 -9.95 5.92 -4.31
CA ALA A 123 -10.74 5.57 -5.50
C ALA A 123 -11.01 4.06 -5.58
N GLN A 124 -12.27 3.71 -5.88
CA GLN A 124 -12.76 2.32 -5.92
C GLN A 124 -12.99 1.79 -7.34
N SER A 125 -12.49 2.50 -8.35
CA SER A 125 -12.42 1.97 -9.71
C SER A 125 -11.43 2.78 -10.51
N GLU A 126 -10.94 2.18 -11.59
CA GLU A 126 -10.09 2.88 -12.56
C GLU A 126 -10.79 4.11 -13.16
N GLN A 127 -12.09 4.00 -13.45
CA GLN A 127 -12.88 5.11 -13.99
C GLN A 127 -12.96 6.27 -12.99
N MET A 128 -13.19 5.94 -11.71
CA MET A 128 -13.25 6.92 -10.63
C MET A 128 -11.89 7.57 -10.42
N PHE A 129 -10.83 6.76 -10.34
CA PHE A 129 -9.45 7.24 -10.20
C PHE A 129 -9.08 8.19 -11.33
N THR A 130 -9.44 7.86 -12.57
CA THR A 130 -9.21 8.70 -13.76
C THR A 130 -9.96 10.03 -13.66
N LYS A 131 -11.26 10.01 -13.31
CA LYS A 131 -12.07 11.23 -13.14
C LYS A 131 -11.52 12.12 -12.02
N ALA A 132 -11.23 11.53 -10.87
CA ALA A 132 -10.69 12.23 -9.71
C ALA A 132 -9.30 12.82 -10.02
N SER A 133 -8.43 12.08 -10.71
CA SER A 133 -7.13 12.56 -11.16
C SER A 133 -7.24 13.77 -12.09
N ASN A 134 -8.18 13.75 -13.04
CA ASN A 134 -8.43 14.90 -13.92
C ASN A 134 -8.89 16.15 -13.15
N LEU A 135 -9.73 15.97 -12.12
CA LEU A 135 -10.14 17.07 -11.24
C LEU A 135 -8.97 17.60 -10.39
N PHE A 136 -8.15 16.70 -9.84
CA PHE A 136 -6.95 17.03 -9.10
C PHE A 136 -5.97 17.86 -9.93
N ILE A 137 -5.67 17.41 -11.16
CA ILE A 137 -4.83 18.14 -12.12
C ILE A 137 -5.42 19.54 -12.35
N LYS A 138 -6.73 19.64 -12.64
CA LYS A 138 -7.37 20.93 -12.91
C LYS A 138 -7.28 21.89 -11.72
N LYS A 139 -7.44 21.38 -10.49
CA LYS A 139 -7.37 22.16 -9.24
C LYS A 139 -5.96 22.71 -9.01
N TRP A 140 -4.95 21.85 -9.09
CA TRP A 140 -3.59 22.18 -8.68
C TRP A 140 -2.72 22.75 -9.79
N ASN A 141 -3.03 22.52 -11.07
CA ASN A 141 -2.19 23.01 -12.16
C ASN A 141 -2.09 24.55 -12.21
N LYS A 142 -3.10 25.26 -11.68
CA LYS A 142 -3.08 26.72 -11.58
C LYS A 142 -2.16 27.23 -10.47
N LYS A 143 -2.00 26.48 -9.38
CA LYS A 143 -1.25 26.88 -8.18
C LYS A 143 0.18 26.33 -8.21
N GLU A 144 0.32 25.05 -8.57
CA GLU A 144 1.54 24.26 -8.45
C GLU A 144 1.84 23.48 -9.75
N PRO A 145 2.00 24.15 -10.91
CA PRO A 145 2.12 23.50 -12.22
C PRO A 145 3.31 22.53 -12.33
N LYS A 146 4.46 22.89 -11.73
CA LYS A 146 5.66 22.03 -11.75
C LYS A 146 5.46 20.73 -10.99
N PHE A 147 4.74 20.79 -9.87
CA PHE A 147 4.40 19.58 -9.13
C PHE A 147 3.46 18.70 -9.95
N ILE A 148 2.48 19.31 -10.62
CA ILE A 148 1.51 18.55 -11.42
C ILE A 148 2.15 17.87 -12.61
N GLU A 149 3.07 18.51 -13.31
CA GLU A 149 3.87 17.89 -14.36
C GLU A 149 4.61 16.63 -13.85
N TYR A 150 5.30 16.76 -12.71
CA TYR A 150 5.94 15.62 -12.04
C TYR A 150 4.93 14.53 -11.69
N PHE A 151 3.82 14.90 -11.04
CA PHE A 151 2.86 13.95 -10.51
C PHE A 151 2.16 13.18 -11.63
N GLN A 152 1.81 13.84 -12.73
CA GLN A 152 1.24 13.19 -13.91
C GLN A 152 2.21 12.17 -14.51
N ASN A 153 3.46 12.57 -14.76
CA ASN A 153 4.44 11.70 -15.39
C ASN A 153 4.78 10.48 -14.53
N GLU A 154 5.01 10.69 -13.24
CA GLU A 154 5.49 9.63 -12.35
C GLU A 154 4.34 8.75 -11.82
N TRP A 155 3.22 9.35 -11.39
CA TRP A 155 2.20 8.66 -10.56
C TRP A 155 0.88 8.43 -11.27
N LEU A 156 0.62 9.06 -12.42
CA LEU A 156 -0.60 8.82 -13.20
C LEU A 156 -0.33 8.10 -14.53
N ASN A 157 0.83 8.34 -15.15
CA ASN A 157 1.19 7.72 -16.41
C ASN A 157 2.05 6.46 -16.21
N SER A 158 3.09 6.56 -15.36
CA SER A 158 4.05 5.47 -15.20
C SER A 158 3.64 4.47 -14.11
N HIS A 159 3.20 4.96 -12.95
CA HIS A 159 2.87 4.13 -11.79
C HIS A 159 1.46 4.43 -11.29
N ASN A 160 0.42 4.06 -12.04
CA ASN A 160 -0.97 4.43 -11.73
C ASN A 160 -1.72 3.48 -10.78
N GLY A 161 -1.09 2.40 -10.30
CA GLY A 161 -1.76 1.34 -9.55
C GLY A 161 -1.88 1.54 -8.03
N TRP A 162 -1.65 2.73 -7.46
CA TRP A 162 -1.50 2.91 -5.99
C TRP A 162 -2.81 3.16 -5.22
N TYR A 163 -3.98 3.10 -5.86
CA TYR A 163 -5.29 3.30 -5.24
C TYR A 163 -5.89 1.98 -4.69
N GLU A 164 -6.85 2.03 -3.74
CA GLU A 164 -7.36 0.87 -2.98
C GLU A 164 -7.91 -0.26 -3.86
N ASP A 165 -8.73 0.04 -4.88
CA ASP A 165 -9.45 -1.01 -5.64
C ASP A 165 -8.82 -1.33 -7.00
N ILE A 166 -7.50 -1.17 -7.13
CA ILE A 166 -6.75 -1.67 -8.28
C ILE A 166 -6.82 -3.21 -8.36
N LYS A 167 -6.87 -3.86 -7.20
CA LYS A 167 -7.12 -5.30 -7.06
C LYS A 167 -7.97 -5.50 -5.82
N HIS A 168 -9.22 -5.88 -6.06
CA HIS A 168 -10.22 -6.07 -5.02
C HIS A 168 -9.70 -6.93 -3.86
N LEU A 169 -9.99 -6.50 -2.63
CA LEU A 169 -9.60 -7.15 -1.36
C LEU A 169 -8.09 -7.32 -1.15
N THR A 170 -7.25 -6.63 -1.92
CA THR A 170 -5.80 -6.66 -1.72
C THR A 170 -5.37 -5.41 -0.96
N PRO A 171 -4.50 -5.50 0.07
CA PRO A 171 -4.04 -4.32 0.79
C PRO A 171 -3.23 -3.40 -0.13
N SER A 172 -3.59 -2.12 -0.19
CA SER A 172 -2.84 -1.07 -0.90
C SER A 172 -1.49 -0.72 -0.21
N THR A 173 -1.37 -1.05 1.07
CA THR A 173 -0.21 -0.77 1.92
C THR A 173 0.55 -2.03 2.29
N ASN A 174 1.83 -1.85 2.62
CA ASN A 174 2.69 -2.88 3.20
C ASN A 174 2.73 -2.83 4.74
N ASN A 175 1.74 -2.22 5.40
CA ASN A 175 1.79 -1.92 6.84
C ASN A 175 2.00 -3.15 7.70
N GLY A 176 1.30 -4.27 7.42
CA GLY A 176 1.49 -5.52 8.16
C GLY A 176 2.92 -6.06 8.07
N LEU A 177 3.55 -5.92 6.90
CA LEU A 177 4.94 -6.31 6.67
C LEU A 177 5.94 -5.35 7.34
N GLU A 178 5.67 -4.04 7.34
CA GLU A 178 6.49 -3.06 8.08
C GLU A 178 6.42 -3.29 9.59
N SER A 179 5.22 -3.56 10.12
CA SER A 179 5.00 -3.90 11.52
C SER A 179 5.74 -5.18 11.92
N ASN A 180 5.67 -6.22 11.09
CA ASN A 180 6.43 -7.46 11.33
C ASN A 180 7.95 -7.22 11.34
N ASN A 181 8.46 -6.47 10.37
CA ASN A 181 9.87 -6.09 10.33
C ASN A 181 10.28 -5.29 11.58
N ARG A 182 9.38 -4.45 12.11
CA ARG A 182 9.62 -3.72 13.35
C ARG A 182 9.72 -4.67 14.55
N VAL A 183 8.84 -5.66 14.67
CA VAL A 183 8.91 -6.68 15.73
C VAL A 183 10.26 -7.42 15.69
N ILE A 184 10.73 -7.85 14.52
CA ILE A 184 12.02 -8.54 14.43
C ILE A 184 13.18 -7.61 14.84
N LYS A 185 13.09 -6.33 14.47
CA LYS A 185 14.10 -5.33 14.86
C LYS A 185 14.07 -5.04 16.35
N ASP A 186 12.91 -4.80 16.93
CA ASP A 186 12.76 -4.32 18.30
C ASP A 186 12.88 -5.46 19.31
N GLU A 187 12.30 -6.64 19.03
CA GLU A 187 12.19 -7.74 20.00
C GLU A 187 13.20 -8.87 19.77
N ASN A 188 13.53 -9.20 18.52
CA ASN A 188 14.37 -10.38 18.23
C ASN A 188 15.84 -10.03 18.11
N THR A 189 16.14 -8.94 17.39
CA THR A 189 17.53 -8.49 17.18
C THR A 189 17.93 -7.36 18.12
N PHE A 190 16.98 -6.75 18.84
CA PHE A 190 17.21 -5.55 19.65
C PHE A 190 17.93 -4.43 18.89
N ARG A 191 17.71 -4.37 17.57
CA ARG A 191 18.39 -3.49 16.59
C ARG A 191 19.90 -3.66 16.55
N GLU A 192 20.43 -4.75 17.11
CA GLU A 192 21.83 -5.09 17.05
C GLU A 192 22.18 -5.77 15.72
N ARG A 193 23.41 -5.55 15.29
CA ARG A 193 23.99 -6.27 14.16
C ARG A 193 24.55 -7.59 14.64
N LEU A 194 23.94 -8.68 14.22
CA LEU A 194 24.34 -10.02 14.66
C LEU A 194 25.33 -10.67 13.68
N PRO A 195 26.30 -11.46 14.18
CA PRO A 195 27.07 -12.37 13.33
C PRO A 195 26.14 -13.33 12.60
N LEU A 196 26.48 -13.71 11.37
CA LEU A 196 25.62 -14.56 10.53
C LEU A 196 25.26 -15.90 11.20
N SER A 197 26.21 -16.50 11.93
CA SER A 197 25.98 -17.74 12.69
C SER A 197 24.89 -17.57 13.75
N ARG A 198 24.94 -16.48 14.54
CA ARG A 198 23.93 -16.17 15.56
C ARG A 198 22.60 -15.79 14.92
N PHE A 199 22.64 -15.01 13.83
CA PHE A 199 21.44 -14.63 13.11
C PHE A 199 20.71 -15.84 12.52
N LYS A 200 21.45 -16.84 12.00
CA LYS A 200 20.87 -18.08 11.50
C LYS A 200 20.06 -18.82 12.59
N ILE A 201 20.60 -18.94 13.80
CA ILE A 201 19.90 -19.56 14.93
C ILE A 201 18.62 -18.77 15.24
N LEU A 202 18.76 -17.44 15.38
CA LEU A 202 17.62 -16.55 15.64
C LEU A 202 16.52 -16.67 14.56
N THR A 203 16.87 -16.79 13.28
CA THR A 203 15.85 -16.95 12.22
C THR A 203 15.06 -18.24 12.36
N LEU A 204 15.68 -19.33 12.83
CA LEU A 204 14.96 -20.58 13.10
C LEU A 204 14.01 -20.42 14.28
N GLU A 205 14.45 -19.75 15.36
CA GLU A 205 13.61 -19.45 16.53
C GLU A 205 12.43 -18.54 16.18
N ILE A 206 12.64 -17.55 15.30
CA ILE A 206 11.57 -16.66 14.81
C ILE A 206 10.51 -17.46 14.04
N VAL A 207 10.94 -18.29 13.09
CA VAL A 207 10.02 -19.12 12.29
C VAL A 207 9.29 -20.13 13.16
N GLU A 208 9.97 -20.73 14.14
CA GLU A 208 9.36 -21.62 15.13
C GLU A 208 8.33 -20.89 16.00
N LYS A 209 8.63 -19.66 16.46
CA LYS A 209 7.70 -18.81 17.20
C LYS A 209 6.44 -18.54 16.37
N TRP A 210 6.59 -18.21 15.08
CA TRP A 210 5.45 -18.01 14.19
C TRP A 210 4.60 -19.27 14.06
N SER A 211 5.22 -20.43 13.84
CA SER A 211 4.51 -21.72 13.74
C SER A 211 3.73 -22.04 15.02
N LYS A 212 4.38 -21.93 16.20
CA LYS A 212 3.75 -22.20 17.50
C LYS A 212 2.61 -21.22 17.81
N SER A 213 2.64 -20.00 17.27
CA SER A 213 1.50 -19.07 17.42
C SER A 213 0.22 -19.59 16.77
N TYR A 214 0.31 -20.25 15.61
CA TYR A 214 -0.86 -20.88 14.98
C TYR A 214 -1.29 -22.15 15.71
N GLU A 215 -0.33 -23.01 16.06
CA GLU A 215 -0.61 -24.25 16.80
C GLU A 215 -1.36 -23.99 18.11
N ARG A 216 -1.00 -22.89 18.81
CA ARG A 216 -1.63 -22.47 20.06
C ARG A 216 -2.90 -21.61 19.87
N GLY A 217 -3.30 -21.34 18.64
CA GLY A 217 -4.45 -20.47 18.34
C GLY A 217 -4.27 -19.00 18.68
N LEU A 218 -3.03 -18.55 18.96
CA LEU A 218 -2.70 -17.14 19.22
C LEU A 218 -2.73 -16.28 17.95
N LYS A 219 -2.55 -16.92 16.79
CA LYS A 219 -2.76 -16.33 15.47
C LYS A 219 -3.74 -17.19 14.69
N GLN A 220 -4.64 -16.54 13.96
CA GLN A 220 -5.61 -17.17 13.08
C GLN A 220 -5.48 -16.54 11.70
N PHE A 221 -5.79 -17.32 10.66
CA PHE A 221 -5.83 -16.82 9.29
C PHE A 221 -7.28 -16.56 8.93
N HIS A 222 -7.62 -15.34 8.55
CA HIS A 222 -8.99 -14.93 8.26
C HIS A 222 -9.30 -15.07 6.77
N ASP A 223 -10.20 -15.99 6.44
CA ASP A 223 -10.69 -16.26 5.08
C ASP A 223 -11.88 -15.35 4.69
N LYS A 224 -12.31 -14.48 5.61
CA LYS A 224 -13.38 -13.49 5.45
C LYS A 224 -13.02 -12.23 6.23
N GLN A 225 -13.48 -11.08 5.72
CA GLN A 225 -13.32 -9.83 6.42
C GLN A 225 -14.23 -9.79 7.66
N THR A 226 -13.63 -9.53 8.82
CA THR A 226 -14.30 -9.27 10.08
C THR A 226 -14.86 -7.85 10.05
N VAL A 227 -16.18 -7.74 9.92
CA VAL A 227 -16.85 -6.44 10.01
C VAL A 227 -17.00 -6.05 11.48
N THR A 228 -16.22 -5.06 11.92
CA THR A 228 -16.25 -4.57 13.30
C THR A 228 -17.40 -3.59 13.54
N LEU A 229 -17.78 -3.39 14.80
CA LEU A 229 -18.77 -2.38 15.18
C LEU A 229 -18.33 -0.95 14.79
N ASP A 230 -17.04 -0.69 14.81
CA ASP A 230 -16.45 0.58 14.37
C ASP A 230 -16.68 0.80 12.87
N ILE A 231 -16.41 -0.21 12.04
CA ILE A 231 -16.69 -0.16 10.60
C ILE A 231 -18.18 0.10 10.36
N TRP A 232 -19.07 -0.59 11.09
CA TRP A 232 -20.52 -0.37 11.00
C TRP A 232 -20.93 1.05 11.39
N THR A 233 -20.39 1.57 12.50
CA THR A 233 -20.73 2.88 13.05
C THR A 233 -20.24 4.00 12.14
N ASN A 234 -19.01 3.88 11.64
CA ASN A 234 -18.46 4.80 10.67
C ASN A 234 -19.31 4.77 9.41
N SER A 235 -19.62 3.59 8.85
CA SER A 235 -20.48 3.48 7.66
C SER A 235 -21.83 4.16 7.86
N TYR A 236 -22.48 3.96 9.02
CA TYR A 236 -23.78 4.57 9.34
C TYR A 236 -23.76 6.11 9.38
N GLN A 237 -22.65 6.72 9.82
CA GLN A 237 -22.51 8.18 9.82
C GLN A 237 -22.51 8.77 8.40
N TRP A 238 -22.13 7.98 7.38
CA TRP A 238 -22.05 8.41 5.99
C TRP A 238 -23.34 8.14 5.21
N ASP A 239 -24.11 7.11 5.57
CA ASP A 239 -25.45 6.86 5.03
C ASP A 239 -26.34 6.12 6.06
N PRO A 240 -27.46 6.69 6.48
CA PRO A 240 -28.41 6.00 7.36
C PRO A 240 -29.20 4.86 6.68
N LEU A 241 -29.17 4.75 5.34
CA LEU A 241 -29.98 3.78 4.55
C LEU A 241 -29.28 2.42 4.33
N ILE A 242 -28.05 2.26 4.82
CA ILE A 242 -27.18 1.06 4.68
C ILE A 242 -27.85 -0.21 5.24
N TRP A 243 -28.79 -0.06 6.17
CA TRP A 243 -29.50 -1.18 6.81
C TRP A 243 -30.29 -2.07 5.85
N PHE A 244 -30.57 -1.62 4.61
CA PHE A 244 -31.43 -2.33 3.65
C PHE A 244 -30.70 -2.90 2.42
N GLN A 245 -29.36 -2.81 2.35
CA GLN A 245 -28.58 -3.26 1.19
C GLN A 245 -27.51 -4.30 1.57
N GLU A 246 -27.12 -5.16 0.61
CA GLU A 246 -26.05 -6.12 0.85
C GLU A 246 -24.69 -5.42 1.12
N PRO A 247 -23.88 -5.89 2.08
CA PRO A 247 -22.69 -5.17 2.58
C PRO A 247 -21.64 -4.77 1.53
N SER A 248 -21.55 -5.51 0.42
CA SER A 248 -20.59 -5.26 -0.65
C SER A 248 -20.94 -4.07 -1.56
N TYR A 249 -22.21 -3.68 -1.63
CA TYR A 249 -22.70 -2.65 -2.56
C TYR A 249 -22.69 -1.23 -1.97
N VAL A 250 -22.59 -1.12 -0.65
CA VAL A 250 -22.86 0.13 0.07
C VAL A 250 -21.62 1.00 0.25
N SER A 251 -20.43 0.39 0.34
CA SER A 251 -19.17 1.13 0.50
C SER A 251 -18.70 1.82 -0.78
N SER A 252 -19.16 1.38 -1.95
CA SER A 252 -18.66 1.83 -3.24
C SER A 252 -19.25 3.17 -3.69
N LEU A 253 -20.58 3.32 -3.60
CA LEU A 253 -21.29 4.49 -4.09
C LEU A 253 -21.10 5.75 -3.20
N LEU A 254 -20.87 5.55 -1.90
CA LEU A 254 -20.74 6.63 -0.91
C LEU A 254 -19.36 7.27 -0.92
N LEU A 255 -18.31 6.45 -1.10
CA LEU A 255 -16.95 6.95 -1.28
C LEU A 255 -16.80 7.63 -2.65
N GLU A 256 -17.53 7.15 -3.66
CA GLU A 256 -17.59 7.79 -4.99
C GLU A 256 -18.04 9.26 -4.91
N LYS A 257 -19.12 9.52 -4.19
CA LYS A 257 -19.64 10.88 -4.01
C LYS A 257 -18.76 11.73 -3.11
N SER A 258 -18.18 11.18 -2.04
CA SER A 258 -17.35 11.95 -1.10
C SER A 258 -16.02 12.40 -1.72
N ILE A 259 -15.37 11.53 -2.51
CA ILE A 259 -14.12 11.86 -3.22
C ILE A 259 -14.38 12.93 -4.28
N LEU A 260 -15.43 12.79 -5.08
CA LEU A 260 -15.78 13.78 -6.10
C LEU A 260 -16.19 15.12 -5.45
N TYR A 261 -16.96 15.07 -4.35
CA TYR A 261 -17.36 16.27 -3.64
C TYR A 261 -16.18 16.95 -2.95
N HIS A 262 -15.25 16.23 -2.33
CA HIS A 262 -14.07 16.84 -1.68
C HIS A 262 -13.16 17.55 -2.71
N LEU A 263 -12.93 16.93 -3.87
CA LEU A 263 -12.13 17.51 -4.94
C LEU A 263 -12.84 18.69 -5.65
N GLN A 264 -14.18 18.72 -5.66
CA GLN A 264 -14.98 19.79 -6.26
C GLN A 264 -15.35 20.93 -5.30
N ALA A 265 -15.61 20.64 -4.02
CA ALA A 265 -16.09 21.61 -3.02
C ALA A 265 -15.05 22.69 -2.72
N ASN A 266 -13.76 22.35 -2.86
CA ASN A 266 -12.66 23.31 -2.75
C ASN A 266 -12.53 24.26 -3.96
N ASN A 267 -13.25 24.01 -5.07
CA ASN A 267 -13.47 25.01 -6.13
C ASN A 267 -14.72 25.86 -5.86
N PHE A 268 -15.75 25.31 -5.21
CA PHE A 268 -17.01 26.02 -4.95
C PHE A 268 -16.84 27.17 -3.94
N SER A 269 -16.01 26.98 -2.91
CA SER A 269 -15.71 28.00 -1.91
C SER A 269 -14.86 29.16 -2.44
N GLN A 270 -13.96 28.92 -3.40
CA GLN A 270 -13.22 29.99 -4.10
C GLN A 270 -14.09 30.72 -5.13
N GLN A 271 -14.98 30.01 -5.82
CA GLN A 271 -15.88 30.59 -6.82
C GLN A 271 -16.95 31.48 -6.15
N MET A 272 -17.53 31.04 -5.03
CA MET A 272 -18.46 31.84 -4.20
C MET A 272 -17.81 33.08 -3.58
N ARG A 273 -16.52 33.05 -3.21
CA ARG A 273 -15.80 34.26 -2.73
C ARG A 273 -15.56 35.26 -3.88
N SER A 274 -15.18 34.78 -5.07
CA SER A 274 -14.95 35.64 -6.24
C SER A 274 -16.25 36.23 -6.84
N GLU A 275 -17.38 35.52 -6.72
CA GLU A 275 -18.69 36.01 -7.13
C GLU A 275 -19.33 36.92 -6.06
N GLY A 276 -19.11 36.64 -4.77
CA GLY A 276 -19.53 37.50 -3.67
C GLY A 276 -18.84 38.88 -3.68
N GLU A 277 -17.54 38.94 -4.00
CA GLU A 277 -16.81 40.21 -4.12
C GLU A 277 -17.25 41.02 -5.35
N ARG A 278 -17.59 40.36 -6.47
CA ARG A 278 -18.15 41.00 -7.67
C ARG A 278 -19.55 41.60 -7.46
N ILE A 279 -20.36 41.00 -6.59
CA ILE A 279 -21.68 41.51 -6.24
C ILE A 279 -21.56 42.71 -5.29
N SER A 280 -20.56 42.74 -4.40
CA SER A 280 -20.31 43.89 -3.52
C SER A 280 -19.66 45.12 -4.19
N SER A 281 -19.12 45.00 -5.40
CA SER A 281 -18.56 46.13 -6.16
C SER A 281 -19.55 46.76 -7.16
N ILE A 282 -20.78 46.25 -7.22
CA ILE A 282 -21.87 46.74 -8.10
C ILE A 282 -23.04 47.32 -7.26
N ALA A 283 -22.91 47.36 -5.93
CA ALA A 283 -23.85 47.99 -5.01
C ALA A 283 -23.34 49.35 -4.52
#